data_AF-A0A2P5A9J8-F1
#
_entry.id   AF-A0A2P5A9J8-F1
#
_cell.length_a   1.000
_cell.length_b   1.000
_cell.length_c   1.000
_cell.angle_alpha   90.00
_cell.angle_beta   90.00
_cell.angle_gamma   90.00
#
_symmetry.space_group_name_H-M   'P 1'
#
loop_
_entity.id
_entity.type
_entity.pdbx_description
1 polymer ?
#
loop_
_entity_poly.entity_id
_entity_poly.type
_entity_poly.pdbx_seq_one_letter_code
_entity_poly.pdbx_strand_id
1 'polypeptide(L)'
;LEEWSFTEGEVEGGAFPCLKKLYLTGCPRLKVSLPGYLPSLRELKIDKCAQLLPLLPMTQPMDSSFPSLEIFIVSHCDGQDSLLTGGLPSSLKQIIILGCKNLTTLDEEAFQNLTSLEKLHIFSCDNLRYLPRGLTTCLSLKSLIIVEMSNLEECFFIEGEIEEGAFPRLEELHLKVCPRLEVSLPHNLPSLTRLEIEECLKLLPLFSRAQQMDSAFPSLEILTISGCDGQHSILEGGLPSSLKQIEIYNCGNLTTLDEEAFQHLTSLGRLDIISCDSLQCLPRALPTSLSTLNIRFCELLTPRLQRETGEDWPIIENIPIKRIW
;
A
#
# COMPACT_ATOMS: atom_id res chain seq x y z
N LEU A 1 -31.97 -18.83 2.48
CA LEU A 1 -31.65 -20.25 2.21
C LEU A 1 -30.59 -20.67 3.21
N GLU A 2 -30.81 -21.76 3.95
CA GLU A 2 -29.83 -22.29 4.91
C GLU A 2 -28.88 -23.31 4.26
N GLU A 3 -29.33 -23.94 3.17
CA GLU A 3 -28.54 -24.89 2.39
C GLU A 3 -28.77 -24.62 0.89
N TRP A 4 -27.70 -24.70 0.12
CA TRP A 4 -27.69 -24.57 -1.34
C TRP A 4 -26.76 -25.68 -1.85
N SER A 5 -27.30 -26.87 -2.11
CA SER A 5 -26.46 -27.98 -2.55
C SER A 5 -26.33 -27.98 -4.08
N PHE A 6 -25.09 -28.09 -4.55
CA PHE A 6 -24.84 -28.56 -5.90
C PHE A 6 -24.89 -30.08 -5.84
N THR A 7 -25.88 -30.69 -6.48
CA THR A 7 -25.81 -32.13 -6.73
C THR A 7 -24.60 -32.35 -7.64
N GLU A 8 -23.59 -33.04 -7.12
CA GLU A 8 -22.50 -33.65 -7.90
C GLU A 8 -23.12 -34.68 -8.86
N GLY A 9 -23.77 -34.19 -9.90
CA GLY A 9 -23.95 -34.92 -11.13
C GLY A 9 -22.74 -34.62 -11.99
N GLU A 10 -22.07 -35.66 -12.48
CA GLU A 10 -21.00 -35.63 -13.47
C GLU A 10 -21.47 -34.88 -14.73
N VAL A 11 -21.48 -33.54 -14.70
CA VAL A 11 -21.63 -32.75 -15.91
C VAL A 11 -20.22 -32.60 -16.46
N GLU A 12 -19.90 -33.36 -17.51
CA GLU A 12 -18.69 -33.14 -18.31
C GLU A 12 -18.59 -31.64 -18.64
N GLY A 13 -17.69 -30.92 -17.96
CA GLY A 13 -17.55 -29.45 -18.09
C GLY A 13 -17.71 -28.63 -16.81
N GLY A 14 -18.06 -29.24 -15.67
CA GLY A 14 -18.19 -28.53 -14.38
C GLY A 14 -19.53 -27.81 -14.17
N ALA A 15 -19.73 -27.29 -12.97
CA ALA A 15 -20.92 -26.49 -12.67
C ALA A 15 -20.80 -25.12 -13.35
N PHE A 16 -21.89 -24.61 -13.92
CA PHE A 16 -21.96 -23.29 -14.57
C PHE A 16 -20.73 -22.95 -15.44
N PRO A 17 -20.46 -23.71 -16.51
CA PRO A 17 -19.23 -23.60 -17.29
C PRO A 17 -19.00 -22.22 -17.93
N CYS A 18 -20.03 -21.36 -18.01
CA CYS A 18 -19.96 -20.00 -18.55
C CYS A 18 -20.01 -18.90 -17.48
N LEU A 19 -20.08 -19.25 -16.19
CA LEU A 19 -20.16 -18.27 -15.11
C LEU A 19 -18.83 -17.53 -14.99
N LYS A 20 -18.85 -16.21 -15.20
CA LYS A 20 -17.65 -15.37 -15.15
C LYS A 20 -17.48 -14.63 -13.84
N LYS A 21 -18.60 -14.33 -13.17
CA LYS A 21 -18.63 -13.53 -11.94
C LYS A 21 -19.58 -14.17 -10.95
N LEU A 22 -19.13 -14.36 -9.71
CA LEU A 22 -19.94 -14.90 -8.63
C LEU A 22 -19.85 -13.98 -7.42
N TYR A 23 -20.99 -13.46 -6.98
CA TYR A 23 -21.08 -12.56 -5.83
C TYR A 23 -21.97 -13.19 -4.77
N LEU A 24 -21.42 -13.41 -3.59
CA LEU A 24 -22.11 -13.91 -2.42
C LEU A 24 -22.13 -12.80 -1.39
N THR A 25 -23.31 -12.32 -1.00
CA THR A 25 -23.46 -11.17 -0.11
C THR A 25 -24.53 -11.42 0.94
N GLY A 26 -24.18 -11.26 2.22
CA GLY A 26 -25.12 -11.36 3.33
C GLY A 26 -25.67 -12.78 3.53
N CYS A 27 -24.83 -13.80 3.35
CA CYS A 27 -25.20 -15.21 3.52
C CYS A 27 -24.48 -15.84 4.73
N PRO A 28 -24.76 -15.41 5.98
CA PRO A 28 -23.99 -15.83 7.17
C PRO A 28 -24.23 -17.28 7.60
N ARG A 29 -25.37 -17.87 7.20
CA ARG A 29 -25.73 -19.27 7.50
C ARG A 29 -25.39 -20.24 6.38
N LEU A 30 -24.81 -19.76 5.28
CA LEU A 30 -24.55 -20.59 4.11
C LEU A 30 -23.36 -21.52 4.41
N LYS A 31 -23.67 -22.77 4.77
CA LYS A 31 -22.71 -23.84 5.07
C LYS A 31 -22.36 -24.66 3.82
N VAL A 32 -22.31 -24.01 2.67
CA VAL A 32 -22.19 -24.67 1.37
C VAL A 32 -20.76 -24.52 0.85
N SER A 33 -20.20 -25.62 0.36
CA SER A 33 -19.01 -25.60 -0.49
C SER A 33 -19.36 -25.10 -1.88
N LEU A 34 -18.54 -24.18 -2.41
CA LEU A 34 -18.63 -23.82 -3.82
C LEU A 34 -18.47 -25.08 -4.68
N PRO A 35 -19.04 -25.12 -5.90
CA PRO A 35 -18.80 -26.22 -6.81
C PRO A 35 -17.29 -26.42 -6.99
N GLY A 36 -16.82 -27.67 -6.91
CA GLY A 36 -15.40 -28.01 -6.99
C GLY A 36 -14.73 -27.67 -8.33
N TYR A 37 -15.49 -27.21 -9.34
CA TYR A 37 -14.96 -26.78 -10.64
C TYR A 37 -15.86 -25.72 -11.29
N LEU A 38 -15.36 -24.47 -11.39
CA LEU A 38 -15.97 -23.36 -12.13
C LEU A 38 -14.94 -22.81 -13.17
N PRO A 39 -14.85 -23.41 -14.37
CA PRO A 39 -13.74 -23.16 -15.29
C PRO A 39 -13.64 -21.74 -15.85
N SER A 40 -14.77 -21.05 -16.00
CA SER A 40 -14.82 -19.69 -16.57
C SER A 40 -14.86 -18.57 -15.54
N LEU A 41 -14.82 -18.89 -14.24
CA LEU A 41 -14.97 -17.88 -13.20
C LEU A 41 -13.73 -17.01 -13.14
N ARG A 42 -13.91 -15.69 -13.33
CA ARG A 42 -12.85 -14.68 -13.31
C ARG A 42 -12.89 -13.80 -12.08
N GLU A 43 -14.06 -13.60 -11.50
CA GLU A 43 -14.27 -12.71 -10.36
C GLU A 43 -15.14 -13.39 -9.31
N LEU A 44 -14.61 -13.53 -8.10
CA LEU A 44 -15.31 -14.06 -6.94
C LEU A 44 -15.34 -13.00 -5.85
N LYS A 45 -16.54 -12.60 -5.44
CA LYS A 45 -16.75 -11.70 -4.29
C LYS A 45 -17.52 -12.41 -3.20
N ILE A 46 -17.00 -12.34 -1.99
CA ILE A 46 -17.62 -12.90 -0.77
C ILE A 46 -17.74 -11.76 0.24
N ASP A 47 -18.96 -11.36 0.60
CA ASP A 47 -19.24 -10.30 1.57
C ASP A 47 -20.20 -10.80 2.65
N LYS A 48 -19.82 -10.69 3.93
CA LYS A 48 -20.66 -11.11 5.08
C LYS A 48 -21.06 -12.59 5.03
N CYS A 49 -20.13 -13.46 4.61
CA CYS A 49 -20.33 -14.91 4.48
C CYS A 49 -19.29 -15.69 5.30
N ALA A 50 -19.31 -15.47 6.62
CA ALA A 50 -18.35 -15.99 7.60
C ALA A 50 -18.10 -17.52 7.53
N GLN A 51 -19.11 -18.31 7.16
CA GLN A 51 -19.04 -19.77 7.14
C GLN A 51 -18.55 -20.37 5.80
N LEU A 52 -18.32 -19.54 4.77
CA LEU A 52 -18.04 -20.02 3.40
C LEU A 52 -16.55 -20.19 3.10
N LEU A 53 -15.68 -19.44 3.78
CA LEU A 53 -14.23 -19.49 3.57
C LEU A 53 -13.60 -20.86 3.91
N PRO A 54 -13.99 -21.55 4.99
CA PRO A 54 -13.52 -22.91 5.27
C PRO A 54 -14.02 -23.96 4.28
N LEU A 55 -15.00 -23.60 3.45
CA LEU A 55 -15.71 -24.48 2.51
C LEU A 55 -15.30 -24.23 1.06
N LEU A 56 -14.36 -23.31 0.81
CA LEU A 56 -13.58 -23.33 -0.41
C LEU A 56 -12.86 -24.68 -0.47
N PRO A 57 -12.69 -25.31 -1.65
CA PRO A 57 -12.23 -26.70 -1.73
C PRO A 57 -10.85 -26.89 -1.07
N MET A 58 -10.85 -27.25 0.22
CA MET A 58 -9.68 -27.45 1.07
C MET A 58 -8.95 -28.77 0.78
N THR A 59 -9.53 -29.60 -0.09
CA THR A 59 -9.12 -31.00 -0.30
C THR A 59 -8.45 -31.25 -1.66
N GLN A 60 -8.34 -30.21 -2.51
CA GLN A 60 -7.59 -30.21 -3.76
C GLN A 60 -6.93 -28.83 -3.96
N PRO A 61 -5.77 -28.72 -4.64
CA PRO A 61 -5.17 -27.41 -4.91
C PRO A 61 -6.15 -26.52 -5.68
N MET A 62 -6.42 -25.31 -5.17
CA MET A 62 -7.45 -24.39 -5.70
C MET A 62 -7.29 -24.05 -7.20
N ASP A 63 -6.09 -24.25 -7.76
CA ASP A 63 -5.79 -24.22 -9.19
C ASP A 63 -6.69 -25.14 -10.04
N SER A 64 -7.10 -26.29 -9.50
CA SER A 64 -7.97 -27.22 -10.23
C SER A 64 -9.43 -26.75 -10.23
N SER A 65 -9.88 -26.04 -9.18
CA SER A 65 -11.28 -25.63 -9.02
C SER A 65 -11.63 -24.33 -9.73
N PHE A 66 -10.73 -23.35 -9.70
CA PHE A 66 -10.95 -22.02 -10.28
C PHE A 66 -9.78 -21.58 -11.18
N PRO A 67 -9.50 -22.31 -12.27
CA PRO A 67 -8.29 -22.11 -13.08
C PRO A 67 -8.21 -20.75 -13.80
N SER A 68 -9.34 -20.05 -13.94
CA SER A 68 -9.43 -18.75 -14.62
C SER A 68 -9.65 -17.57 -13.66
N LEU A 69 -9.55 -17.77 -12.35
CA LEU A 69 -9.88 -16.74 -11.38
C LEU A 69 -8.81 -15.65 -11.39
N GLU A 70 -9.21 -14.43 -11.74
CA GLU A 70 -8.32 -13.27 -11.86
C GLU A 70 -8.48 -12.32 -10.66
N ILE A 71 -9.68 -12.22 -10.10
CA ILE A 71 -10.03 -11.27 -9.05
C ILE A 71 -10.73 -11.99 -7.90
N PHE A 72 -10.19 -11.84 -6.69
CA PHE A 72 -10.80 -12.33 -5.47
C PHE A 72 -11.03 -11.19 -4.47
N ILE A 73 -12.28 -11.03 -4.03
CA ILE A 73 -12.69 -9.98 -3.09
C ILE A 73 -13.36 -10.65 -1.90
N VAL A 74 -12.83 -10.43 -0.71
CA VAL A 74 -13.42 -10.87 0.55
C VAL A 74 -13.71 -9.66 1.43
N SER A 75 -14.90 -9.61 2.01
CA SER A 75 -15.33 -8.48 2.83
C SER A 75 -16.16 -8.93 4.04
N HIS A 76 -15.92 -8.33 5.21
CA HIS A 76 -16.69 -8.54 6.44
C HIS A 76 -16.91 -10.02 6.78
N CYS A 77 -15.87 -10.84 6.60
CA CYS A 77 -15.94 -12.28 6.81
C CYS A 77 -15.24 -12.67 8.11
N ASP A 78 -16.00 -12.60 9.21
CA ASP A 78 -15.47 -12.74 10.58
C ASP A 78 -15.62 -14.16 11.16
N GLY A 79 -15.77 -15.19 10.32
CA GLY A 79 -15.98 -16.57 10.77
C GLY A 79 -14.72 -17.38 11.03
N GLN A 80 -13.56 -16.84 10.69
CA GLN A 80 -12.26 -17.47 10.79
C GLN A 80 -11.23 -16.43 11.27
N ASP A 81 -10.19 -16.92 11.94
CA ASP A 81 -9.01 -16.17 12.37
C ASP A 81 -7.91 -16.12 11.30
N SER A 82 -7.94 -17.06 10.35
CA SER A 82 -7.06 -17.11 9.18
C SER A 82 -7.87 -17.13 7.88
N LEU A 83 -7.40 -16.39 6.88
CA LEU A 83 -7.94 -16.42 5.53
C LEU A 83 -6.95 -17.08 4.58
N LEU A 84 -7.49 -17.67 3.50
CA LEU A 84 -6.74 -18.23 2.37
C LEU A 84 -6.05 -19.57 2.67
N THR A 85 -6.39 -20.20 3.79
CA THR A 85 -6.00 -21.58 4.10
C THR A 85 -6.52 -22.52 3.01
N GLY A 86 -5.65 -23.34 2.42
CA GLY A 86 -6.01 -24.23 1.30
C GLY A 86 -5.47 -23.80 -0.07
N GLY A 87 -4.69 -22.72 -0.11
CA GLY A 87 -4.02 -22.22 -1.32
C GLY A 87 -4.95 -21.38 -2.21
N LEU A 88 -4.34 -20.49 -2.99
CA LEU A 88 -5.02 -19.62 -3.95
C LEU A 88 -4.57 -19.96 -5.37
N PRO A 89 -5.42 -19.82 -6.40
CA PRO A 89 -5.03 -20.14 -7.76
C PRO A 89 -3.97 -19.16 -8.26
N SER A 90 -2.96 -19.70 -8.91
CA SER A 90 -1.82 -18.98 -9.50
C SER A 90 -2.23 -17.99 -10.61
N SER A 91 -3.46 -18.09 -11.12
CA SER A 91 -4.06 -17.18 -12.10
C SER A 91 -4.50 -15.83 -11.50
N LEU A 92 -4.54 -15.69 -10.17
CA LEU A 92 -5.01 -14.48 -9.51
C LEU A 92 -4.11 -13.29 -9.81
N LYS A 93 -4.76 -12.19 -10.20
CA LYS A 93 -4.14 -10.90 -10.47
C LYS A 93 -4.46 -9.87 -9.42
N GLN A 94 -5.60 -10.00 -8.74
CA GLN A 94 -6.04 -9.03 -7.76
C GLN A 94 -6.71 -9.69 -6.55
N ILE A 95 -6.28 -9.28 -5.37
CA ILE A 95 -6.89 -9.66 -4.09
C ILE A 95 -7.29 -8.39 -3.34
N ILE A 96 -8.54 -8.33 -2.89
CA ILE A 96 -9.05 -7.25 -2.04
C ILE A 96 -9.64 -7.86 -0.77
N ILE A 97 -9.16 -7.42 0.40
CA ILE A 97 -9.64 -7.83 1.72
C ILE A 97 -10.17 -6.58 2.43
N LEU A 98 -11.43 -6.59 2.87
CA LEU A 98 -12.08 -5.41 3.47
C LEU A 98 -12.82 -5.77 4.76
N GLY A 99 -12.46 -5.14 5.88
CA GLY A 99 -13.27 -5.18 7.09
C GLY A 99 -13.41 -6.56 7.73
N CYS A 100 -12.46 -7.48 7.50
CA CYS A 100 -12.40 -8.77 8.18
C CYS A 100 -11.79 -8.56 9.57
N LYS A 101 -12.62 -8.35 10.58
CA LYS A 101 -12.22 -7.97 11.94
C LYS A 101 -11.64 -9.13 12.73
N ASN A 102 -12.06 -10.37 12.49
CA ASN A 102 -11.48 -11.53 13.18
C ASN A 102 -10.19 -12.04 12.52
N LEU A 103 -9.80 -11.50 11.37
CA LEU A 103 -8.59 -11.88 10.67
C LEU A 103 -7.35 -11.53 11.50
N THR A 104 -6.60 -12.54 11.93
CA THR A 104 -5.35 -12.40 12.68
C THR A 104 -4.13 -12.71 11.83
N THR A 105 -4.26 -13.60 10.84
CA THR A 105 -3.17 -14.03 9.97
C THR A 105 -3.66 -14.26 8.54
N LEU A 106 -2.77 -14.06 7.58
CA LEU A 106 -2.94 -14.51 6.20
C LEU A 106 -2.06 -15.75 5.99
N ASP A 107 -2.55 -16.74 5.25
CA ASP A 107 -1.81 -17.98 5.02
C ASP A 107 -0.51 -17.73 4.22
N GLU A 108 0.63 -18.13 4.80
CA GLU A 108 1.96 -17.97 4.23
C GLU A 108 2.13 -18.75 2.92
N GLU A 109 1.65 -20.00 2.90
CA GLU A 109 1.80 -20.89 1.74
C GLU A 109 0.94 -20.41 0.56
N ALA A 110 -0.20 -19.78 0.85
CA ALA A 110 -1.09 -19.27 -0.17
C ALA A 110 -0.44 -18.19 -1.03
N PHE A 111 0.38 -17.31 -0.44
CA PHE A 111 1.03 -16.22 -1.18
C PHE A 111 2.31 -16.65 -1.89
N GLN A 112 2.94 -17.77 -1.51
CA GLN A 112 4.18 -18.22 -2.14
C GLN A 112 4.02 -18.52 -3.65
N ASN A 113 2.83 -18.96 -4.07
CA ASN A 113 2.56 -19.42 -5.43
C ASN A 113 1.87 -18.36 -6.33
N LEU A 114 1.58 -17.17 -5.79
CA LEU A 114 0.84 -16.11 -6.48
C LEU A 114 1.72 -15.28 -7.42
N THR A 115 2.36 -15.96 -8.37
CA THR A 115 3.30 -15.35 -9.32
C THR A 115 2.64 -14.37 -10.29
N SER A 116 1.33 -14.46 -10.51
CA SER A 116 0.55 -13.55 -11.37
C SER A 116 -0.08 -12.37 -10.63
N LEU A 117 0.05 -12.29 -9.30
CA LEU A 117 -0.63 -11.28 -8.50
C LEU A 117 -0.06 -9.89 -8.82
N GLU A 118 -0.90 -8.99 -9.32
CA GLU A 118 -0.55 -7.61 -9.67
C GLU A 118 -1.00 -6.61 -8.59
N LYS A 119 -2.08 -6.91 -7.86
CA LYS A 119 -2.67 -5.98 -6.89
C LYS A 119 -3.10 -6.68 -5.60
N LEU A 120 -2.64 -6.18 -4.47
CA LEU A 120 -3.09 -6.61 -3.14
C LEU A 120 -3.53 -5.41 -2.33
N HIS A 121 -4.83 -5.34 -2.03
CA HIS A 121 -5.39 -4.25 -1.25
C HIS A 121 -6.07 -4.78 0.03
N ILE A 122 -5.68 -4.26 1.18
CA ILE A 122 -6.19 -4.69 2.50
C ILE A 122 -6.68 -3.46 3.26
N PHE A 123 -7.94 -3.51 3.70
CA PHE A 123 -8.63 -2.39 4.33
C PHE A 123 -9.29 -2.82 5.64
N SER A 124 -9.13 -2.03 6.69
CA SER A 124 -9.91 -2.10 7.93
C SER A 124 -9.88 -3.48 8.62
N CYS A 125 -8.79 -4.25 8.51
CA CYS A 125 -8.61 -5.58 9.11
C CYS A 125 -7.85 -5.48 10.44
N ASP A 126 -8.55 -5.02 11.48
CA ASP A 126 -7.92 -4.50 12.70
C ASP A 126 -7.04 -5.50 13.45
N ASN A 127 -7.36 -6.80 13.44
CA ASN A 127 -6.63 -7.82 14.22
C ASN A 127 -5.42 -8.41 13.48
N LEU A 128 -5.22 -8.08 12.20
CA LEU A 128 -4.08 -8.56 11.42
C LEU A 128 -2.82 -7.84 11.90
N ARG A 129 -1.83 -8.60 12.37
CA ARG A 129 -0.60 -8.04 12.96
C ARG A 129 0.56 -7.97 11.98
N TYR A 130 0.61 -8.90 11.03
CA TYR A 130 1.69 -9.03 10.06
C TYR A 130 1.09 -9.44 8.72
N LEU A 131 1.70 -9.00 7.63
CA LEU A 131 1.46 -9.60 6.32
C LEU A 131 2.17 -10.96 6.19
N PRO A 132 1.85 -11.81 5.20
CA PRO A 132 2.56 -13.07 5.02
C PRO A 132 3.93 -12.84 4.34
N ARG A 133 4.98 -13.47 4.86
CA ARG A 133 6.32 -13.57 4.26
C ARG A 133 6.27 -14.06 2.81
N GLY A 134 5.32 -14.93 2.48
CA GLY A 134 5.04 -15.40 1.12
C GLY A 134 4.82 -14.28 0.09
N LEU A 135 4.47 -13.05 0.50
CA LEU A 135 4.34 -11.93 -0.43
C LEU A 135 5.64 -11.55 -1.13
N THR A 136 6.79 -11.83 -0.52
CA THR A 136 8.10 -11.54 -1.13
C THR A 136 8.32 -12.30 -2.43
N THR A 137 7.63 -13.43 -2.65
CA THR A 137 7.70 -14.21 -3.89
C THR A 137 6.72 -13.73 -4.97
N CYS A 138 5.83 -12.78 -4.66
CA CYS A 138 4.89 -12.19 -5.61
C CYS A 138 5.61 -11.19 -6.54
N LEU A 139 6.45 -11.69 -7.45
CA LEU A 139 7.32 -10.88 -8.31
C LEU A 139 6.57 -10.00 -9.34
N SER A 140 5.27 -10.23 -9.54
CA SER A 140 4.41 -9.44 -10.44
C SER A 140 3.64 -8.32 -9.74
N LEU A 141 3.77 -8.17 -8.42
CA LEU A 141 2.99 -7.20 -7.65
C LEU A 141 3.35 -5.78 -8.06
N LYS A 142 2.35 -5.02 -8.51
CA LYS A 142 2.45 -3.62 -8.95
C LYS A 142 1.84 -2.64 -7.95
N SER A 143 0.81 -3.05 -7.22
CA SER A 143 0.09 -2.17 -6.30
C SER A 143 -0.15 -2.87 -4.97
N LEU A 144 0.36 -2.27 -3.89
CA LEU A 144 0.12 -2.68 -2.51
C LEU A 144 -0.53 -1.52 -1.76
N ILE A 145 -1.78 -1.72 -1.32
CA ILE A 145 -2.55 -0.69 -0.60
C ILE A 145 -3.01 -1.27 0.73
N ILE A 146 -2.64 -0.61 1.82
CA ILE A 146 -2.96 -1.00 3.19
C ILE A 146 -3.56 0.19 3.90
N VAL A 147 -4.78 0.07 4.39
CA VAL A 147 -5.55 1.18 4.94
C VAL A 147 -6.28 0.77 6.21
N GLU A 148 -6.26 1.63 7.22
CA GLU A 148 -7.00 1.45 8.48
C GLU A 148 -6.65 0.15 9.21
N MET A 149 -5.35 -0.10 9.43
CA MET A 149 -4.88 -1.32 10.11
C MET A 149 -4.46 -1.02 11.54
N SER A 150 -5.38 -1.23 12.49
CA SER A 150 -5.20 -0.81 13.89
C SER A 150 -4.09 -1.56 14.66
N ASN A 151 -3.89 -2.86 14.39
CA ASN A 151 -2.88 -3.68 15.07
C ASN A 151 -1.75 -4.17 14.15
N LEU A 152 -1.64 -3.67 12.92
CA LEU A 152 -0.53 -4.04 12.03
C LEU A 152 0.77 -3.46 12.58
N GLU A 153 1.72 -4.34 12.88
CA GLU A 153 3.01 -4.00 13.48
C GLU A 153 4.11 -3.97 12.40
N GLU A 154 4.08 -4.92 11.46
CA GLU A 154 5.06 -5.03 10.37
C GLU A 154 4.39 -5.37 9.03
N CYS A 155 4.87 -4.74 7.97
CA CYS A 155 4.38 -4.95 6.59
C CYS A 155 5.42 -5.62 5.69
N PHE A 156 6.70 -5.39 5.95
CA PHE A 156 7.81 -5.89 5.15
C PHE A 156 8.75 -6.69 6.04
N PHE A 157 9.01 -7.95 5.69
CA PHE A 157 10.01 -8.75 6.40
C PHE A 157 11.38 -8.46 5.80
N ILE A 158 12.16 -7.67 6.52
CA ILE A 158 13.54 -7.33 6.18
C ILE A 158 14.46 -8.27 6.95
N GLU A 159 14.38 -9.58 6.68
CA GLU A 159 15.42 -10.52 7.16
C GLU A 159 16.58 -10.49 6.14
N GLY A 160 17.80 -10.28 6.65
CA GLY A 160 19.01 -10.13 5.85
C GLY A 160 19.25 -11.29 4.89
N GLU A 161 19.89 -10.99 3.75
CA GLU A 161 20.33 -11.90 2.67
C GLU A 161 19.40 -12.11 1.47
N ILE A 162 18.40 -11.26 1.21
CA ILE A 162 17.92 -11.11 -0.18
C ILE A 162 18.74 -10.01 -0.85
N GLU A 163 19.90 -10.39 -1.41
CA GLU A 163 20.74 -9.50 -2.23
C GLU A 163 19.97 -8.96 -3.46
N GLU A 164 18.92 -9.67 -3.89
CA GLU A 164 17.97 -9.25 -4.93
C GLU A 164 16.72 -8.66 -4.28
N GLY A 165 16.57 -7.33 -4.31
CA GLY A 165 15.47 -6.61 -3.63
C GLY A 165 14.07 -7.23 -3.76
N ALA A 166 13.25 -7.07 -2.71
CA ALA A 166 11.85 -7.51 -2.70
C ALA A 166 10.99 -6.66 -3.65
N PHE A 167 9.94 -7.26 -4.22
CA PHE A 167 8.94 -6.57 -5.07
C PHE A 167 9.51 -5.78 -6.27
N PRO A 168 10.16 -6.43 -7.24
CA PRO A 168 10.86 -5.76 -8.35
C PRO A 168 9.94 -4.94 -9.27
N ARG A 169 8.63 -5.21 -9.25
CA ARG A 169 7.62 -4.57 -10.11
C ARG A 169 6.64 -3.66 -9.37
N LEU A 170 6.85 -3.42 -8.07
CA LEU A 170 5.93 -2.58 -7.30
C LEU A 170 6.02 -1.14 -7.81
N GLU A 171 4.91 -0.62 -8.32
CA GLU A 171 4.77 0.72 -8.90
C GLU A 171 4.13 1.68 -7.90
N GLU A 172 3.19 1.19 -7.08
CA GLU A 172 2.39 1.98 -6.13
C GLU A 172 2.37 1.31 -4.74
N LEU A 173 2.75 2.06 -3.71
CA LEU A 173 2.68 1.64 -2.30
C LEU A 173 1.95 2.69 -1.47
N HIS A 174 0.77 2.33 -0.94
CA HIS A 174 -0.03 3.21 -0.08
C HIS A 174 -0.20 2.59 1.31
N LEU A 175 0.22 3.31 2.35
CA LEU A 175 0.09 2.93 3.76
C LEU A 175 -0.67 4.03 4.49
N LYS A 176 -1.94 3.78 4.84
CA LYS A 176 -2.83 4.80 5.43
C LYS A 176 -3.42 4.34 6.75
N VAL A 177 -3.44 5.22 7.74
CA VAL A 177 -4.10 5.01 9.04
C VAL A 177 -3.64 3.68 9.68
N CYS A 178 -2.32 3.53 9.84
CA CYS A 178 -1.68 2.35 10.42
C CYS A 178 -0.87 2.75 11.67
N PRO A 179 -1.52 2.98 12.84
CA PRO A 179 -0.91 3.64 13.98
C PRO A 179 0.19 2.83 14.68
N ARG A 180 0.20 1.50 14.53
CA ARG A 180 1.21 0.62 15.13
C ARG A 180 2.31 0.16 14.17
N LEU A 181 2.15 0.45 12.87
CA LEU A 181 3.04 -0.04 11.83
C LEU A 181 4.37 0.69 11.92
N GLU A 182 5.43 -0.06 12.18
CA GLU A 182 6.79 0.44 12.06
C GLU A 182 7.17 0.44 10.58
N VAL A 183 6.98 1.60 9.93
CA VAL A 183 7.19 1.72 8.50
C VAL A 183 8.68 1.75 8.22
N SER A 184 9.20 0.64 7.71
CA SER A 184 10.52 0.51 7.12
C SER A 184 10.38 -0.06 5.70
N LEU A 185 10.89 0.66 4.71
CA LEU A 185 10.84 0.20 3.32
C LEU A 185 11.95 -0.81 3.06
N PRO A 186 11.72 -1.80 2.17
CA PRO A 186 12.79 -2.64 1.65
C PRO A 186 13.93 -1.81 1.05
N HIS A 187 15.15 -2.35 1.05
CA HIS A 187 16.36 -1.65 0.58
C HIS A 187 16.34 -1.24 -0.89
N ASN A 188 15.49 -1.87 -1.71
CA ASN A 188 15.41 -1.60 -3.13
C ASN A 188 13.99 -1.89 -3.62
N LEU A 189 13.35 -0.88 -4.22
CA LEU A 189 12.08 -1.00 -4.93
C LEU A 189 12.26 -0.31 -6.30
N PRO A 190 12.83 -1.01 -7.30
CA PRO A 190 13.35 -0.37 -8.51
C PRO A 190 12.27 0.22 -9.43
N SER A 191 11.03 -0.31 -9.35
CA SER A 191 9.90 0.14 -10.16
C SER A 191 8.96 1.10 -9.43
N LEU A 192 9.23 1.44 -8.15
CA LEU A 192 8.31 2.24 -7.36
C LEU A 192 8.22 3.65 -7.92
N THR A 193 7.02 4.07 -8.30
CA THR A 193 6.75 5.39 -8.88
C THR A 193 5.99 6.30 -7.92
N ARG A 194 5.17 5.72 -7.03
CA ARG A 194 4.35 6.44 -6.07
C ARG A 194 4.43 5.79 -4.70
N LEU A 195 4.79 6.60 -3.70
CA LEU A 195 4.74 6.26 -2.29
C LEU A 195 3.80 7.23 -1.57
N GLU A 196 2.77 6.70 -0.90
CA GLU A 196 1.83 7.48 -0.11
C GLU A 196 1.75 6.92 1.31
N ILE A 197 2.03 7.77 2.30
CA ILE A 197 1.99 7.41 3.72
C ILE A 197 1.12 8.42 4.46
N GLU A 198 0.04 7.95 5.07
CA GLU A 198 -0.94 8.80 5.74
C GLU A 198 -1.23 8.26 7.14
N GLU A 199 -1.19 9.11 8.17
CA GLU A 199 -1.54 8.78 9.56
C GLU A 199 -0.82 7.53 10.10
N CYS A 200 0.47 7.39 9.78
CA CYS A 200 1.35 6.33 10.29
C CYS A 200 2.27 6.89 11.39
N LEU A 201 1.93 6.63 12.66
CA LEU A 201 2.57 7.29 13.81
C LEU A 201 3.94 6.72 14.20
N LYS A 202 4.31 5.52 13.73
CA LYS A 202 5.63 4.92 13.95
C LYS A 202 6.48 4.91 12.68
N LEU A 203 6.45 6.03 11.95
CA LEU A 203 7.28 6.21 10.77
C LEU A 203 8.75 6.41 11.21
N LEU A 204 9.62 5.45 10.87
CA LEU A 204 11.08 5.64 10.95
C LEU A 204 11.52 6.55 9.78
N PRO A 205 12.74 7.13 9.80
CA PRO A 205 13.24 7.87 8.66
C PRO A 205 13.21 6.93 7.45
N LEU A 206 12.44 7.31 6.42
CA LEU A 206 12.16 6.45 5.27
C LEU A 206 13.41 6.02 4.52
N PHE A 207 14.49 6.79 4.68
CA PHE A 207 15.63 6.82 3.78
C PHE A 207 16.94 6.80 4.57
N SER A 208 17.18 5.78 5.39
CA SER A 208 18.43 5.66 6.16
C SER A 208 19.63 5.23 5.29
N ARG A 209 20.20 6.15 4.48
CA ARG A 209 21.57 6.18 3.89
C ARG A 209 21.59 7.03 2.62
N ALA A 210 22.07 8.26 2.73
CA ALA A 210 22.17 9.21 1.60
C ALA A 210 23.02 8.73 0.40
N GLN A 211 23.82 7.66 0.53
CA GLN A 211 24.73 7.21 -0.52
C GLN A 211 24.15 6.20 -1.54
N GLN A 212 22.89 5.77 -1.42
CA GLN A 212 22.32 4.74 -2.32
C GLN A 212 20.85 4.98 -2.74
N MET A 213 20.33 6.20 -2.59
CA MET A 213 18.90 6.47 -2.83
C MET A 213 18.49 6.33 -4.30
N ASP A 214 19.27 6.91 -5.21
CA ASP A 214 19.02 6.81 -6.65
C ASP A 214 19.11 5.37 -7.16
N SER A 215 19.89 4.51 -6.49
CA SER A 215 19.94 3.08 -6.82
C SER A 215 18.81 2.27 -6.20
N ALA A 216 18.31 2.67 -5.03
CA ALA A 216 17.25 1.96 -4.30
C ALA A 216 15.85 2.29 -4.84
N PHE A 217 15.62 3.54 -5.24
CA PHE A 217 14.34 4.05 -5.74
C PHE A 217 14.52 4.88 -7.02
N PRO A 218 15.14 4.32 -8.08
CA PRO A 218 15.46 5.06 -9.31
C PRO A 218 14.23 5.63 -10.02
N SER A 219 13.05 5.04 -9.80
CA SER A 219 11.81 5.39 -10.51
C SER A 219 10.83 6.23 -9.68
N LEU A 220 11.15 6.59 -8.43
CA LEU A 220 10.19 7.22 -7.53
C LEU A 220 9.90 8.66 -7.95
N GLU A 221 8.69 8.90 -8.45
CA GLU A 221 8.28 10.21 -8.99
C GLU A 221 7.45 11.02 -8.00
N ILE A 222 6.63 10.36 -7.18
CA ILE A 222 5.65 11.01 -6.32
C ILE A 222 5.76 10.47 -4.89
N LEU A 223 5.99 11.38 -3.95
CA LEU A 223 5.99 11.13 -2.51
C LEU A 223 4.90 11.97 -1.83
N THR A 224 3.96 11.32 -1.17
CA THR A 224 2.93 11.97 -0.35
C THR A 224 3.04 11.50 1.09
N ILE A 225 3.18 12.43 2.03
CA ILE A 225 3.22 12.19 3.47
C ILE A 225 2.13 13.04 4.14
N SER A 226 1.25 12.43 4.91
CA SER A 226 0.14 13.14 5.57
C SER A 226 -0.04 12.69 7.03
N GLY A 227 -0.14 13.60 8.00
CA GLY A 227 -0.49 13.24 9.38
C GLY A 227 0.52 12.31 10.08
N CYS A 228 1.79 12.33 9.67
CA CYS A 228 2.85 11.46 10.20
C CYS A 228 3.66 12.18 11.30
N ASP A 229 3.09 12.30 12.49
CA ASP A 229 3.69 13.04 13.61
C ASP A 229 4.63 12.21 14.49
N GLY A 230 5.04 11.03 14.07
CA GLY A 230 5.86 10.12 14.89
C GLY A 230 7.27 10.60 15.19
N GLN A 231 7.88 11.35 14.27
CA GLN A 231 9.30 11.75 14.33
C GLN A 231 9.50 13.18 13.82
N HIS A 232 10.54 13.84 14.33
CA HIS A 232 10.90 15.22 13.95
C HIS A 232 11.44 15.34 12.51
N SER A 233 11.83 14.21 11.90
CA SER A 233 12.64 14.19 10.69
C SER A 233 12.25 13.10 9.70
N ILE A 234 11.00 13.12 9.23
CA ILE A 234 10.45 12.16 8.26
C ILE A 234 11.20 12.09 6.92
N LEU A 235 12.03 13.10 6.60
CA LEU A 235 12.82 13.21 5.37
C LEU A 235 14.34 13.16 5.61
N GLU A 236 14.80 12.83 6.82
CA GLU A 236 16.23 12.70 7.10
C GLU A 236 16.82 11.48 6.36
N GLY A 237 17.96 11.69 5.71
CA GLY A 237 18.76 10.62 5.09
C GLY A 237 18.69 10.56 3.56
N GLY A 238 18.10 11.58 2.92
CA GLY A 238 18.17 11.83 1.48
C GLY A 238 16.90 11.44 0.72
N LEU A 239 16.72 12.04 -0.45
CA LEU A 239 15.58 11.82 -1.36
C LEU A 239 16.10 11.47 -2.76
N PRO A 240 15.47 10.54 -3.51
CA PRO A 240 15.92 10.18 -4.84
C PRO A 240 15.70 11.33 -5.83
N SER A 241 16.67 11.53 -6.72
CA SER A 241 16.69 12.62 -7.71
C SER A 241 15.61 12.51 -8.80
N SER A 242 14.97 11.34 -8.90
CA SER A 242 13.83 11.04 -9.78
C SER A 242 12.51 11.67 -9.34
N LEU A 243 12.41 12.13 -8.08
CA LEU A 243 11.20 12.76 -7.55
C LEU A 243 10.80 13.98 -8.36
N LYS A 244 9.55 13.98 -8.83
CA LYS A 244 8.92 15.09 -9.57
C LYS A 244 7.96 15.87 -8.69
N GLN A 245 7.39 15.23 -7.68
CA GLN A 245 6.37 15.81 -6.82
C GLN A 245 6.50 15.32 -5.38
N ILE A 246 6.55 16.27 -4.44
CA ILE A 246 6.51 16.02 -3.01
C ILE A 246 5.30 16.74 -2.42
N GLU A 247 4.50 16.01 -1.66
CA GLU A 247 3.33 16.51 -0.96
C GLU A 247 3.43 16.18 0.53
N ILE A 248 3.36 17.20 1.38
CA ILE A 248 3.43 17.06 2.83
C ILE A 248 2.22 17.76 3.45
N TYR A 249 1.40 17.00 4.16
CA TYR A 249 0.14 17.48 4.73
C TYR A 249 0.05 17.20 6.22
N ASN A 250 -0.49 18.13 7.01
CA ASN A 250 -0.85 17.91 8.42
C ASN A 250 0.29 17.28 9.26
N CYS A 251 1.56 17.62 8.99
CA CYS A 251 2.70 17.10 9.75
C CYS A 251 3.10 18.13 10.81
N GLY A 252 2.45 18.05 11.97
CA GLY A 252 2.63 18.97 13.10
C GLY A 252 3.97 18.83 13.81
N ASN A 253 4.67 17.69 13.70
CA ASN A 253 6.01 17.52 14.30
C ASN A 253 7.18 17.79 13.35
N LEU A 254 6.91 18.10 12.07
CA LEU A 254 7.93 18.46 11.09
C LEU A 254 8.44 19.88 11.37
N THR A 255 9.67 20.00 11.83
CA THR A 255 10.27 21.29 12.19
C THR A 255 11.16 21.86 11.09
N THR A 256 11.82 21.00 10.31
CA THR A 256 12.77 21.36 9.25
C THR A 256 12.68 20.39 8.08
N LEU A 257 13.03 20.87 6.88
CA LEU A 257 13.31 20.02 5.71
C LEU A 257 14.83 19.82 5.60
N ASP A 258 15.26 18.62 5.19
CA ASP A 258 16.68 18.28 5.03
C ASP A 258 17.32 19.13 3.91
N GLU A 259 18.30 19.95 4.27
CA GLU A 259 18.93 20.91 3.35
C GLU A 259 19.72 20.21 2.24
N GLU A 260 20.42 19.12 2.56
CA GLU A 260 21.21 18.37 1.59
C GLU A 260 20.29 17.59 0.65
N ALA A 261 19.24 16.97 1.18
CA ALA A 261 18.30 16.19 0.38
C ALA A 261 17.65 17.03 -0.73
N PHE A 262 17.16 18.24 -0.42
CA PHE A 262 16.46 19.09 -1.39
C PHE A 262 17.41 19.71 -2.44
N GLN A 263 18.68 19.95 -2.10
CA GLN A 263 19.66 20.46 -3.07
C GLN A 263 19.96 19.48 -4.21
N HIS A 264 19.84 18.17 -3.97
CA HIS A 264 20.13 17.13 -4.95
C HIS A 264 18.96 16.76 -5.87
N LEU A 265 17.76 17.29 -5.61
CA LEU A 265 16.54 16.96 -6.36
C LEU A 265 16.50 17.63 -7.74
N THR A 266 17.14 17.03 -8.74
CA THR A 266 17.21 17.63 -10.09
C THR A 266 15.88 17.59 -10.85
N SER A 267 14.94 16.68 -10.53
CA SER A 267 13.68 16.51 -11.27
C SER A 267 12.44 17.13 -10.60
N LEU A 268 12.57 17.68 -9.39
CA LEU A 268 11.43 18.10 -8.59
C LEU A 268 10.72 19.32 -9.22
N GLY A 269 9.55 19.09 -9.78
CA GLY A 269 8.73 20.13 -10.42
C GLY A 269 7.70 20.77 -9.50
N ARG A 270 7.25 20.06 -8.45
CA ARG A 270 6.20 20.51 -7.54
C ARG A 270 6.48 20.15 -6.08
N LEU A 271 6.31 21.13 -5.20
CA LEU A 271 6.37 20.98 -3.74
C LEU A 271 5.10 21.57 -3.13
N ASP A 272 4.34 20.74 -2.44
CA ASP A 272 3.14 21.15 -1.70
C ASP A 272 3.36 20.87 -0.20
N ILE A 273 3.22 21.89 0.64
CA ILE A 273 3.29 21.80 2.11
C ILE A 273 2.03 22.46 2.68
N ILE A 274 1.19 21.69 3.35
CA ILE A 274 -0.10 22.19 3.88
C ILE A 274 -0.24 21.79 5.35
N SER A 275 -0.68 22.72 6.21
CA SER A 275 -0.98 22.44 7.62
C SER A 275 0.20 21.86 8.40
N CYS A 276 1.43 22.34 8.14
CA CYS A 276 2.65 21.92 8.83
C CYS A 276 3.11 23.03 9.78
N ASP A 277 2.42 23.17 10.92
CA ASP A 277 2.50 24.37 11.76
C ASP A 277 3.84 24.54 12.48
N SER A 278 4.55 23.44 12.76
CA SER A 278 5.87 23.49 13.40
C SER A 278 7.03 23.75 12.43
N LEU A 279 6.78 23.77 11.12
CA LEU A 279 7.83 23.95 10.11
C LEU A 279 8.37 25.37 10.16
N GLN A 280 9.63 25.52 10.57
CA GLN A 280 10.19 26.82 10.93
C GLN A 280 10.76 27.58 9.74
N CYS A 281 11.38 26.90 8.78
CA CYS A 281 12.03 27.53 7.63
C CYS A 281 12.13 26.57 6.43
N LEU A 282 12.39 27.13 5.25
CA LEU A 282 12.77 26.36 4.07
C LEU A 282 14.29 26.05 4.04
N PRO A 283 14.73 25.01 3.31
CA PRO A 283 16.12 24.82 2.96
C PRO A 283 16.71 26.06 2.28
N ARG A 284 17.99 26.38 2.53
CA ARG A 284 18.64 27.58 1.95
C ARG A 284 18.63 27.59 0.42
N ALA A 285 18.58 26.41 -0.19
CA ALA A 285 18.48 26.24 -1.63
C ALA A 285 17.42 25.18 -1.95
N LEU A 286 16.44 25.58 -2.76
CA LEU A 286 15.48 24.67 -3.39
C LEU A 286 15.98 24.30 -4.79
N PRO A 287 15.56 23.15 -5.33
CA PRO A 287 16.01 22.71 -6.64
C PRO A 287 15.53 23.65 -7.74
N THR A 288 16.40 23.89 -8.73
CA THR A 288 16.14 24.83 -9.84
C THR A 288 15.05 24.35 -10.80
N SER A 289 14.72 23.06 -10.78
CA SER A 289 13.60 22.46 -11.52
C SER A 289 12.23 22.78 -10.92
N LEU A 290 12.17 23.34 -9.71
CA LEU A 290 10.93 23.60 -9.00
C LEU A 290 10.11 24.69 -9.70
N SER A 291 9.00 24.27 -10.31
CA SER A 291 8.10 25.15 -11.07
C SER A 291 6.90 25.63 -10.25
N THR A 292 6.47 24.81 -9.29
CA THR A 292 5.26 25.01 -8.50
C THR A 292 5.54 24.80 -7.02
N LEU A 293 5.24 25.83 -6.22
CA LEU A 293 5.32 25.79 -4.76
C LEU A 293 3.95 26.17 -4.17
N ASN A 294 3.34 25.27 -3.41
CA ASN A 294 2.13 25.56 -2.64
C ASN A 294 2.43 25.42 -1.16
N ILE A 295 2.34 26.52 -0.40
CA ILE A 295 2.46 26.52 1.05
C ILE A 295 1.15 27.06 1.62
N ARG A 296 0.45 26.27 2.43
CA ARG A 296 -0.86 26.67 2.98
C ARG A 296 -0.97 26.33 4.45
N PHE A 297 -1.59 27.20 5.24
CA PHE A 297 -1.88 26.96 6.65
C PHE A 297 -0.62 26.53 7.41
N CYS A 298 0.53 27.17 7.18
CA CYS A 298 1.78 26.87 7.90
C CYS A 298 2.14 28.07 8.77
N GLU A 299 1.74 28.06 10.05
CA GLU A 299 1.76 29.25 10.91
C GLU A 299 3.16 29.89 11.07
N LEU A 300 4.20 29.08 11.26
CA LEU A 300 5.56 29.57 11.46
C LEU A 300 6.28 29.93 10.15
N LEU A 301 6.00 29.19 9.08
CA LEU A 301 6.68 29.37 7.79
C LEU A 301 6.11 30.54 6.98
N THR A 302 4.79 30.71 6.98
CA THR A 302 4.10 31.70 6.13
C THR A 302 4.61 33.14 6.32
N PRO A 303 4.86 33.62 7.56
CA PRO A 303 5.45 34.95 7.79
C PRO A 303 6.84 35.13 7.17
N ARG A 304 7.66 34.07 7.10
CA ARG A 304 9.00 34.11 6.52
C ARG A 304 9.00 34.15 5.00
N LEU A 305 7.88 33.80 4.37
CA LEU A 305 7.69 33.80 2.93
C LEU A 305 6.92 35.02 2.43
N GLN A 306 6.74 36.03 3.28
CA GLN A 306 6.14 37.29 2.88
C GLN A 306 6.98 37.95 1.78
N ARG A 307 6.30 38.43 0.74
CA ARG A 307 6.96 39.07 -0.40
C ARG A 307 7.80 40.27 0.06
N GLU A 308 9.07 40.28 -0.35
CA GLU A 308 10.05 41.36 -0.12
C GLU A 308 10.45 41.61 1.35
N THR A 309 9.69 41.11 2.33
CA THR A 309 9.95 41.31 3.77
C THR A 309 10.34 40.04 4.50
N GLY A 310 9.96 38.87 3.98
CA GLY A 310 10.20 37.57 4.59
C GLY A 310 11.64 37.11 4.40
N GLU A 311 12.24 36.55 5.46
CA GLU A 311 13.62 36.04 5.45
C GLU A 311 13.86 34.92 4.42
N ASP A 312 12.84 34.11 4.15
CA ASP A 312 12.90 32.97 3.22
C ASP A 312 12.38 33.35 1.83
N TRP A 313 11.92 34.59 1.62
CA TRP A 313 11.44 35.05 0.31
C TRP A 313 12.47 34.88 -0.83
N PRO A 314 13.77 35.20 -0.64
CA PRO A 314 14.77 35.03 -1.71
C PRO A 314 14.90 33.58 -2.21
N ILE A 315 14.53 32.60 -1.39
CA ILE A 315 14.57 31.17 -1.74
C ILE A 315 13.50 30.84 -2.79
N ILE A 316 12.37 31.55 -2.76
CA ILE A 316 11.17 31.24 -3.56
C ILE A 316 10.84 32.30 -4.61
N GLU A 317 11.58 33.41 -4.63
CA GLU A 317 11.29 34.56 -5.50
C GLU A 317 11.26 34.19 -6.99
N ASN A 318 12.12 33.26 -7.40
CA ASN A 318 12.30 32.84 -8.78
C ASN A 318 11.37 31.68 -9.20
N ILE A 319 10.57 31.13 -8.27
CA ILE A 319 9.61 30.06 -8.58
C ILE A 319 8.43 30.63 -9.39
N PRO A 320 8.13 30.08 -10.59
CA PRO A 320 7.09 30.61 -11.48
C PRO A 320 5.69 30.63 -10.87
N ILE A 321 5.27 29.51 -10.27
CA ILE A 321 3.94 29.35 -9.68
C ILE A 321 4.11 29.17 -8.17
N LYS A 322 3.76 30.20 -7.40
CA LYS A 322 3.76 30.13 -5.93
C LYS A 322 2.42 30.55 -5.35
N ARG A 323 1.88 29.74 -4.43
CA ARG A 323 0.66 30.04 -3.66
C ARG A 323 0.98 29.90 -2.18
N ILE A 324 0.89 31.01 -1.45
CA ILE A 324 1.26 31.10 -0.03
C ILE A 324 0.06 31.67 0.72
N TRP A 325 -0.50 30.89 1.65
CA TRP A 325 -1.75 31.20 2.35
C TRP A 325 -1.67 30.78 3.82
#